data_AF-A0A2V8Q129-F1
#
_entry.id   AF-A0A2V8Q129-F1
#
_cell.length_a   1.000
_cell.length_b   1.000
_cell.length_c   1.000
_cell.angle_alpha   90.00
_cell.angle_beta   90.00
_cell.angle_gamma   90.00
#
_symmetry.space_group_name_H-M   'P 1'
#
loop_
_entity.id
_entity.type
_entity.pdbx_description
1 polymer ?
#
loop_
_entity_poly.entity_id
_entity_poly.type
_entity_poly.pdbx_seq_one_letter_code
_entity_poly.pdbx_strand_id
1 'polypeptide(L)'
;MKPQKIKNVFWPWRTLIISIGCWFAFSVTIAAQTVGDPAKAQMQEMDRREMQLNSLGEKARPNDPKRAQAMMDQVGEDFQRILTRHNELVRAIAANQSLSYQFISDATGEIKKRSVRLQSSLKLQKPETTTQDRGTDSALSGMEMKDEVILLCKQIESFVKN
;
A
#
# COMPACT_ATOMS: atom_id res chain seq x y z
N MET A 1 -35.14 30.46 -18.96
CA MET A 1 -35.11 29.43 -17.89
C MET A 1 -34.40 30.04 -16.67
N LYS A 2 -34.89 29.85 -15.44
CA LYS A 2 -34.33 30.52 -14.23
C LYS A 2 -33.35 29.59 -13.48
N PRO A 3 -32.27 30.11 -12.87
CA PRO A 3 -31.41 29.32 -11.99
C PRO A 3 -32.07 29.10 -10.62
N GLN A 4 -32.00 27.89 -10.08
CA GLN A 4 -32.40 27.60 -8.70
C GLN A 4 -31.17 27.60 -7.77
N LYS A 5 -31.18 28.43 -6.73
CA LYS A 5 -30.33 28.27 -5.55
C LYS A 5 -31.14 27.54 -4.48
N ILE A 6 -30.64 26.43 -3.97
CA ILE A 6 -31.18 25.78 -2.76
C ILE A 6 -30.52 26.44 -1.53
N LYS A 7 -31.31 26.72 -0.49
CA LYS A 7 -30.87 27.31 0.78
C LYS A 7 -31.63 26.68 1.95
N ASN A 8 -30.90 25.99 2.84
CA ASN A 8 -31.41 25.47 4.12
C ASN A 8 -30.44 25.98 5.23
N VAL A 9 -30.79 26.65 6.35
CA VAL A 9 -32.10 26.98 6.99
C VAL A 9 -32.84 25.70 7.42
N PHE A 10 -33.22 25.40 8.67
CA PHE A 10 -33.36 26.05 10.01
C PHE A 10 -33.28 24.90 11.08
N TRP A 11 -33.08 24.99 12.41
CA TRP A 11 -32.69 26.01 13.43
C TRP A 11 -32.23 25.23 14.72
N PRO A 12 -31.74 25.84 15.83
CA PRO A 12 -31.24 25.10 17.00
C PRO A 12 -32.33 24.82 18.06
N TRP A 13 -32.12 23.78 18.89
CA TRP A 13 -32.98 23.51 20.05
C TRP A 13 -32.34 24.03 21.35
N ARG A 14 -32.93 25.10 21.91
CA ARG A 14 -32.93 25.39 23.37
C ARG A 14 -34.11 24.59 23.92
N THR A 15 -34.08 23.85 25.03
CA THR A 15 -33.84 24.21 26.45
C THR A 15 -33.66 22.88 27.24
N LEU A 16 -33.65 22.72 28.57
CA LEU A 16 -34.13 23.50 29.73
C LEU A 16 -33.38 23.10 31.02
N ILE A 17 -33.50 23.91 32.08
CA ILE A 17 -32.86 23.70 33.39
C ILE A 17 -33.79 22.91 34.31
N ILE A 18 -33.25 21.94 35.07
CA ILE A 18 -33.82 21.54 36.37
C ILE A 18 -32.70 21.55 37.42
N SER A 19 -32.97 22.18 38.55
CA SER A 19 -32.07 22.26 39.71
C SER A 19 -32.70 21.51 40.88
N ILE A 20 -32.02 20.50 41.40
CA ILE A 20 -32.29 19.88 42.70
C ILE A 20 -30.95 19.78 43.42
N GLY A 21 -30.77 20.53 44.51
CA GLY A 21 -29.62 20.42 45.39
C GLY A 21 -29.98 19.66 46.66
N CYS A 22 -29.08 18.82 47.17
CA CYS A 22 -29.24 18.22 48.49
C CYS A 22 -27.90 18.04 49.22
N TRP A 23 -27.62 19.02 50.10
CA TRP A 23 -26.97 18.88 51.41
C TRP A 23 -25.48 18.51 51.49
N PHE A 24 -24.78 19.24 52.35
CA PHE A 24 -23.43 18.92 52.81
C PHE A 24 -23.48 17.75 53.80
N ALA A 25 -22.62 16.75 53.58
CA ALA A 25 -22.18 15.82 54.62
C ALA A 25 -20.65 15.82 54.68
N PHE A 26 -20.08 15.72 55.88
CA PHE A 26 -18.63 15.73 56.08
C PHE A 26 -17.96 14.55 55.35
N SER A 27 -16.78 14.81 54.78
CA SER A 27 -15.78 13.78 54.47
C SER A 27 -14.40 14.34 54.77
N VAL A 28 -13.58 13.55 55.46
CA VAL A 28 -12.30 14.00 56.02
C VAL A 28 -11.27 14.19 54.92
N THR A 29 -10.53 15.30 54.95
CA THR A 29 -9.32 15.51 54.13
C THR A 29 -8.20 14.59 54.63
N ILE A 30 -8.25 13.31 54.29
CA ILE A 30 -7.10 12.42 54.41
C ILE A 30 -6.12 12.83 53.31
N ALA A 31 -5.04 13.50 53.70
CA ALA A 31 -3.90 13.79 52.84
C ALA A 31 -3.11 12.49 52.58
N ALA A 32 -3.71 11.56 51.83
CA ALA A 32 -3.09 10.32 51.41
C ALA A 32 -1.90 10.66 50.51
N GLN A 33 -0.69 10.43 51.01
CA GLN A 33 0.54 10.69 50.27
C GLN A 33 0.53 9.85 48.98
N THR A 34 0.63 10.52 47.83
CA THR A 34 0.58 9.87 46.52
C THR A 34 1.91 9.18 46.21
N VAL A 35 2.20 8.09 46.94
CA VAL A 35 3.13 7.06 46.47
C VAL A 35 2.55 6.53 45.17
N GLY A 36 3.22 6.85 44.07
CA GLY A 36 2.76 6.47 42.73
C GLY A 36 2.59 4.97 42.63
N ASP A 37 1.40 4.54 42.18
CA ASP A 37 1.07 3.15 41.90
C ASP A 37 2.18 2.49 41.06
N PRO A 38 2.89 1.47 41.59
CA PRO A 38 4.06 0.91 40.94
C PRO A 38 3.73 0.23 39.61
N ALA A 39 2.48 -0.25 39.42
CA ALA A 39 2.05 -0.79 38.15
C ALA A 39 1.95 0.30 37.07
N LYS A 40 1.49 1.51 37.43
CA LYS A 40 1.45 2.66 36.51
C LYS A 40 2.84 3.17 36.17
N ALA A 41 3.76 3.18 37.14
CA ALA A 41 5.16 3.53 36.90
C ALA A 41 5.85 2.54 35.93
N GLN A 42 5.59 1.23 36.09
CA GLN A 42 6.09 0.21 35.16
C GLN A 42 5.47 0.33 33.76
N MET A 43 4.16 0.58 33.66
CA MET A 43 3.49 0.75 32.37
C MET A 43 4.00 1.99 31.62
N GLN A 44 4.17 3.12 32.30
CA GLN A 44 4.75 4.34 31.69
C GLN A 44 6.20 4.14 31.21
N GLU A 45 7.02 3.37 31.91
CA GLU A 45 8.37 3.03 31.47
C GLU A 45 8.37 2.02 30.30
N MET A 46 7.37 1.15 30.21
CA MET A 46 7.15 0.27 29.05
C MET A 46 6.76 1.09 27.80
N ASP A 47 5.71 1.91 27.90
CA ASP A 47 5.25 2.81 26.83
C ASP A 47 6.40 3.70 26.31
N ARG A 48 7.21 4.22 27.24
CA ARG A 48 8.40 5.04 26.97
C ARG A 48 9.49 4.26 26.20
N ARG A 49 9.68 2.98 26.48
CA ARG A 49 10.63 2.11 25.75
C ARG A 49 10.11 1.76 24.36
N GLU A 50 8.82 1.46 24.23
CA GLU A 50 8.20 1.21 22.92
C GLU A 50 8.27 2.45 22.01
N MET A 51 7.95 3.63 22.53
CA MET A 51 8.12 4.90 21.80
C MET A 51 9.58 5.14 21.37
N GLN A 52 10.56 4.83 22.23
CA GLN A 52 11.98 4.95 21.88
C GLN A 52 12.39 3.99 20.76
N LEU A 53 12.02 2.71 20.88
CA LEU A 53 12.30 1.68 19.87
C LEU A 53 11.66 2.02 18.52
N ASN A 54 10.40 2.46 18.51
CA ASN A 54 9.71 2.90 17.30
C ASN A 54 10.41 4.12 16.66
N SER A 55 10.82 5.10 17.48
CA SER A 55 11.56 6.28 17.00
C SER A 55 12.97 5.98 16.47
N LEU A 56 13.56 4.83 16.81
CA LEU A 56 14.81 4.34 16.24
C LEU A 56 14.57 3.65 14.89
N GLY A 57 13.44 2.93 14.73
CA GLY A 57 13.02 2.34 13.47
C GLY A 57 12.76 3.39 12.37
N GLU A 58 12.04 4.46 12.69
CA GLU A 58 11.80 5.55 11.73
C GLU A 58 13.07 6.34 11.38
N LYS A 59 14.09 6.34 12.25
CA LYS A 59 15.38 7.01 12.03
C LYS A 59 16.36 6.19 11.17
N ALA A 60 15.85 5.30 10.30
CA ALA A 60 16.61 4.73 9.20
C ALA A 60 17.17 5.86 8.31
N ARG A 61 18.47 6.16 8.46
CA ARG A 61 19.12 7.35 7.86
C ARG A 61 18.80 7.45 6.37
N PRO A 62 18.42 8.64 5.84
CA PRO A 62 18.00 8.78 4.44
C PRO A 62 19.12 8.45 3.44
N ASN A 63 20.39 8.54 3.86
CA ASN A 63 21.57 8.17 3.08
C ASN A 63 22.37 7.05 3.77
N ASP A 64 21.75 5.89 4.06
CA ASP A 64 22.51 4.66 4.34
C ASP A 64 22.93 4.01 3.00
N PRO A 65 24.25 3.96 2.67
CA PRO A 65 24.71 3.35 1.43
C PRO A 65 24.42 1.85 1.35
N LYS A 66 24.29 1.14 2.48
CA LYS A 66 23.92 -0.29 2.48
C LYS A 66 22.48 -0.49 2.03
N ARG A 67 21.56 0.39 2.49
CA ARG A 67 20.17 0.41 2.04
C ARG A 67 20.06 0.76 0.55
N ALA A 68 20.84 1.74 0.09
CA ALA A 68 20.89 2.10 -1.32
C ALA A 68 21.39 0.93 -2.20
N GLN A 69 22.48 0.26 -1.80
CA GLN A 69 23.00 -0.92 -2.50
C GLN A 69 21.96 -2.05 -2.53
N ALA A 70 21.37 -2.42 -1.39
CA ALA A 70 20.37 -3.49 -1.33
C ALA A 70 19.11 -3.21 -2.19
N MET A 71 18.73 -1.93 -2.36
CA MET A 71 17.67 -1.55 -3.31
C MET A 71 18.10 -1.74 -4.78
N MET A 72 19.36 -1.42 -5.13
CA MET A 72 19.89 -1.65 -6.47
C MET A 72 20.08 -3.15 -6.77
N ASP A 73 20.51 -3.94 -5.78
CA ASP A 73 20.61 -5.40 -5.88
C ASP A 73 19.22 -6.02 -6.12
N GLN A 74 18.19 -5.55 -5.41
CA GLN A 74 16.80 -5.99 -5.61
C GLN A 74 16.28 -5.62 -7.01
N VAL A 75 16.57 -4.40 -7.48
CA VAL A 75 16.21 -3.96 -8.84
C VAL A 75 16.90 -4.83 -9.89
N GLY A 76 18.20 -5.11 -9.71
CA GLY A 76 18.96 -6.01 -10.58
C GLY A 76 18.38 -7.43 -10.61
N GLU A 77 18.03 -8.00 -9.45
CA GLU A 77 17.38 -9.32 -9.40
C GLU A 77 16.04 -9.31 -10.15
N ASP A 78 15.17 -8.33 -9.90
CA ASP A 78 13.84 -8.30 -10.52
C ASP A 78 13.89 -8.15 -12.04
N PHE A 79 14.79 -7.31 -12.57
CA PHE A 79 15.04 -7.23 -14.02
C PHE A 79 15.50 -8.59 -14.58
N GLN A 80 16.48 -9.25 -13.93
CA GLN A 80 16.98 -10.56 -14.38
C GLN A 80 15.89 -11.66 -14.32
N ARG A 81 15.03 -11.65 -13.29
CA ARG A 81 13.88 -12.58 -13.19
C ARG A 81 12.86 -12.34 -14.30
N ILE A 82 12.51 -11.09 -14.60
CA ILE A 82 11.59 -10.73 -15.70
C ILE A 82 12.17 -11.18 -17.05
N LEU A 83 13.44 -10.85 -17.32
CA LEU A 83 14.12 -11.27 -18.56
C LEU A 83 14.21 -12.79 -18.69
N THR A 84 14.43 -13.51 -17.59
CA THR A 84 14.43 -14.99 -17.58
C THR A 84 13.05 -15.55 -17.98
N ARG A 85 11.97 -15.08 -17.36
CA ARG A 85 10.60 -15.51 -17.69
C ARG A 85 10.17 -15.09 -19.10
N HIS A 86 10.53 -13.88 -19.54
CA HIS A 86 10.35 -13.44 -20.93
C HIS A 86 11.03 -14.40 -21.92
N ASN A 87 12.30 -14.76 -21.67
CA ASN A 87 13.03 -15.69 -22.53
C ASN A 87 12.45 -17.11 -22.51
N GLU A 88 11.83 -17.57 -21.41
CA GLU A 88 11.08 -18.83 -21.37
C GLU A 88 9.81 -18.76 -22.24
N LEU A 89 9.00 -17.71 -22.10
CA LEU A 89 7.79 -17.49 -22.91
C LEU A 89 8.11 -17.38 -24.41
N VAL A 90 9.11 -16.57 -24.77
CA VAL A 90 9.55 -16.38 -26.17
C VAL A 90 10.04 -17.71 -26.78
N ARG A 91 10.81 -18.53 -26.04
CA ARG A 91 11.26 -19.84 -26.53
C ARG A 91 10.10 -20.82 -26.73
N ALA A 92 9.13 -20.86 -25.80
CA ALA A 92 7.97 -21.73 -25.93
C ALA A 92 7.07 -21.32 -27.12
N ILE A 93 6.87 -20.02 -27.33
CA ILE A 93 6.18 -19.46 -28.51
C ILE A 93 6.91 -19.81 -29.81
N ALA A 94 8.23 -19.56 -29.88
CA ALA A 94 9.03 -19.78 -31.07
C ALA A 94 9.12 -21.27 -31.46
N ALA A 95 9.13 -22.17 -30.47
CA ALA A 95 9.05 -23.61 -30.68
C ALA A 95 7.61 -24.11 -31.00
N ASN A 96 6.61 -23.21 -31.09
CA ASN A 96 5.19 -23.53 -31.25
C ASN A 96 4.67 -24.60 -30.27
N GLN A 97 5.17 -24.56 -29.03
CA GLN A 97 4.72 -25.46 -27.97
C GLN A 97 3.30 -25.11 -27.54
N SER A 98 2.53 -26.12 -27.14
CA SER A 98 1.23 -25.93 -26.48
C SER A 98 1.45 -25.30 -25.10
N LEU A 99 1.28 -23.98 -25.02
CA LEU A 99 1.39 -23.22 -23.77
C LEU A 99 0.26 -23.65 -22.82
N SER A 100 0.59 -24.31 -21.71
CA SER A 100 -0.41 -24.65 -20.71
C SER A 100 -0.82 -23.39 -19.94
N TYR A 101 -2.10 -23.32 -19.52
CA TYR A 101 -2.60 -22.22 -18.70
C TYR A 101 -1.73 -21.97 -17.46
N GLN A 102 -1.32 -23.06 -16.79
CA GLN A 102 -0.43 -22.99 -15.61
C GLN A 102 0.94 -22.37 -15.92
N PHE A 103 1.58 -22.77 -17.03
CA PHE A 103 2.85 -22.18 -17.43
C PHE A 103 2.73 -20.67 -17.67
N ILE A 104 1.63 -20.24 -18.31
CA ILE A 104 1.37 -18.81 -18.52
C ILE A 104 1.06 -18.11 -17.20
N SER A 105 0.20 -18.66 -16.33
CA SER A 105 -0.16 -18.03 -15.05
C SER A 105 1.04 -17.85 -14.12
N ASP A 106 1.93 -18.85 -14.07
CA ASP A 106 3.09 -18.83 -13.17
C ASP A 106 4.18 -17.87 -13.68
N ALA A 107 4.41 -17.84 -15.00
CA ALA A 107 5.36 -16.92 -15.62
C ALA A 107 4.87 -15.46 -15.59
N THR A 108 3.62 -15.21 -15.99
CA THR A 108 3.03 -13.86 -15.98
C THR A 108 2.79 -13.34 -14.56
N GLY A 109 2.46 -14.23 -13.62
CA GLY A 109 2.31 -13.91 -12.19
C GLY A 109 3.61 -13.42 -11.56
N GLU A 110 4.74 -14.13 -11.75
CA GLU A 110 6.05 -13.62 -11.33
C GLU A 110 6.41 -12.33 -12.09
N ILE A 111 6.26 -12.25 -13.41
CA ILE A 111 6.56 -11.01 -14.17
C ILE A 111 5.80 -9.82 -13.55
N LYS A 112 4.48 -9.92 -13.35
CA LYS A 112 3.64 -8.87 -12.77
C LYS A 112 4.12 -8.45 -11.37
N LYS A 113 4.39 -9.42 -10.50
CA LYS A 113 4.90 -9.22 -9.14
C LYS A 113 6.24 -8.47 -9.13
N ARG A 114 7.16 -8.83 -10.03
CA ARG A 114 8.49 -8.21 -10.18
C ARG A 114 8.38 -6.80 -10.76
N SER A 115 7.57 -6.59 -11.80
CA SER A 115 7.35 -5.28 -12.42
C SER A 115 6.74 -4.27 -11.43
N VAL A 116 5.79 -4.69 -10.58
CA VAL A 116 5.24 -3.84 -9.51
C VAL A 116 6.30 -3.47 -8.45
N ARG A 117 7.22 -4.39 -8.12
CA ARG A 117 8.35 -4.12 -7.22
C ARG A 117 9.39 -3.19 -7.84
N LEU A 118 9.68 -3.33 -9.15
CA LEU A 118 10.51 -2.38 -9.89
C LEU A 118 9.89 -0.98 -9.93
N GLN A 119 8.61 -0.87 -10.30
CA GLN A 119 7.90 0.40 -10.42
C GLN A 119 7.96 1.20 -9.11
N SER A 120 7.67 0.54 -7.99
CA SER A 120 7.74 1.15 -6.65
C SER A 120 9.17 1.47 -6.20
N SER A 121 10.15 0.61 -6.51
CA SER A 121 11.57 0.84 -6.17
C SER A 121 12.19 2.00 -6.94
N LEU A 122 11.85 2.13 -8.23
CA LEU A 122 12.40 3.13 -9.16
C LEU A 122 11.60 4.45 -9.19
N LYS A 123 10.47 4.52 -8.47
CA LYS A 123 9.50 5.64 -8.55
C LYS A 123 9.00 5.92 -9.96
N LEU A 124 8.99 4.91 -10.83
CA LEU A 124 8.25 4.98 -12.10
C LEU A 124 6.79 5.26 -11.75
N GLN A 125 6.15 6.15 -12.50
CA GLN A 125 4.85 6.71 -12.13
C GLN A 125 3.86 5.60 -11.76
N LYS A 126 3.11 5.81 -10.67
CA LYS A 126 2.09 4.87 -10.18
C LYS A 126 1.17 4.53 -11.36
N PRO A 127 0.77 3.25 -11.58
CA PRO A 127 -0.25 2.97 -12.57
C PRO A 127 -1.47 3.77 -12.14
N GLU A 128 -2.04 4.57 -13.03
CA GLU A 128 -3.24 5.30 -12.64
C GLU A 128 -4.30 4.29 -12.25
N THR A 129 -4.85 4.45 -11.05
CA THR A 129 -6.09 3.78 -10.65
C THR A 129 -7.28 4.53 -11.27
N THR A 130 -7.17 4.87 -12.55
CA THR A 130 -8.32 5.25 -13.38
C THR A 130 -9.24 4.04 -13.44
N THR A 131 -10.55 4.28 -13.43
CA THR A 131 -11.57 3.25 -13.54
C THR A 131 -11.28 2.34 -14.74
N GLN A 132 -11.21 1.02 -14.49
CA GLN A 132 -11.03 -0.09 -15.45
C GLN A 132 -11.32 0.31 -16.91
N ASP A 133 -10.26 0.36 -17.73
CA ASP A 133 -10.39 0.75 -19.13
C ASP A 133 -11.16 -0.30 -19.93
N ARG A 134 -12.43 0.01 -20.17
CA ARG A 134 -13.33 -0.78 -21.01
C ARG A 134 -12.90 -0.84 -22.48
N GLY A 135 -11.94 -0.03 -22.91
CA GLY A 135 -11.27 -0.16 -24.20
C GLY A 135 -10.31 -1.35 -24.23
N THR A 136 -9.29 -1.35 -23.39
CA THR A 136 -8.25 -2.40 -23.35
C THR A 136 -8.83 -3.78 -23.02
N ASP A 137 -9.72 -3.89 -22.02
CA ASP A 137 -10.34 -5.18 -21.68
C ASP A 137 -11.18 -5.73 -22.85
N SER A 138 -11.86 -4.87 -23.61
CA SER A 138 -12.63 -5.25 -24.80
C SER A 138 -11.73 -5.66 -25.98
N ALA A 139 -10.55 -5.05 -26.11
CA ALA A 139 -9.56 -5.43 -27.12
C ALA A 139 -8.91 -6.79 -26.83
N LEU A 140 -8.61 -7.07 -25.56
CA LEU A 140 -8.08 -8.37 -25.13
C LEU A 140 -9.15 -9.48 -25.20
N SER A 141 -10.42 -9.16 -24.89
CA SER A 141 -11.53 -10.14 -24.89
C SER A 141 -11.81 -10.84 -26.23
N GLY A 142 -11.16 -10.44 -27.33
CA GLY A 142 -11.24 -11.10 -28.64
C GLY A 142 -9.95 -11.76 -29.13
N MET A 143 -8.88 -11.76 -28.33
CA MET A 143 -7.58 -12.31 -28.69
C MET A 143 -7.44 -13.79 -28.27
N GLU A 144 -6.62 -14.56 -28.98
CA GLU A 144 -6.16 -15.85 -28.45
C GLU A 144 -5.12 -15.62 -27.34
N MET A 145 -5.11 -16.47 -26.31
CA MET A 145 -4.18 -16.36 -25.17
C MET A 145 -2.70 -16.35 -25.60
N LYS A 146 -2.37 -16.95 -26.75
CA LYS A 146 -1.02 -16.90 -27.33
C LYS A 146 -0.63 -15.49 -27.78
N ASP A 147 -1.57 -14.73 -28.35
CA ASP A 147 -1.34 -13.37 -28.83
C ASP A 147 -1.21 -12.37 -27.68
N GLU A 148 -1.93 -12.57 -26.58
CA GLU A 148 -1.75 -11.80 -25.34
C GLU A 148 -0.33 -11.97 -24.78
N VAL A 149 0.19 -13.20 -24.75
CA VAL A 149 1.55 -13.49 -24.29
C VAL A 149 2.60 -12.92 -25.26
N ILE A 150 2.33 -12.94 -26.57
CA ILE A 150 3.18 -12.26 -27.58
C ILE A 150 3.18 -10.74 -27.35
N LEU A 151 2.03 -10.13 -27.04
CA LEU A 151 1.92 -8.71 -26.73
C LEU A 151 2.70 -8.34 -25.46
N LEU A 152 2.58 -9.12 -24.39
CA LEU A 152 3.38 -8.97 -23.17
C LEU A 152 4.88 -9.07 -23.47
N CYS A 153 5.30 -10.03 -24.30
CA CYS A 153 6.72 -10.16 -24.68
C CYS A 153 7.23 -8.90 -25.39
N LYS A 154 6.45 -8.32 -26.33
CA LYS A 154 6.78 -7.05 -27.00
C LYS A 154 6.81 -5.86 -26.04
N GLN A 155 5.94 -5.82 -25.04
CA GLN A 155 5.94 -4.77 -24.01
C GLN A 155 7.22 -4.83 -23.15
N ILE A 156 7.65 -6.02 -22.72
CA ILE A 156 8.90 -6.23 -21.98
C ILE A 156 10.10 -5.87 -22.85
N GLU A 157 10.12 -6.32 -24.11
CA GLU A 157 11.19 -6.01 -25.07
C GLU A 157 11.31 -4.50 -25.30
N SER A 158 10.19 -3.79 -25.46
CA SER A 158 10.15 -2.33 -25.56
C SER A 158 10.72 -1.67 -24.29
N PHE A 159 10.23 -2.03 -23.10
CA PHE A 159 10.71 -1.47 -21.82
C PHE A 159 12.23 -1.63 -21.60
N VAL A 160 12.85 -2.65 -22.19
CA VAL A 160 14.29 -2.94 -22.09
C VAL A 160 15.12 -2.23 -23.18
N LYS A 161 14.48 -1.68 -24.22
CA LYS A 161 15.13 -1.04 -25.39
C LYS A 161 14.93 0.48 -25.51
N ASN A 162 14.13 1.10 -24.62
CA ASN A 162 13.97 2.56 -24.55
C ASN A 162 15.11 3.22 -23.74
#